data_AF-A0A1Q7JHP4-F1
#
_entry.id   AF-A0A1Q7JHP4-F1
#
_cell.length_a   1.000
_cell.length_b   1.000
_cell.length_c   1.000
_cell.angle_alpha   90.00
_cell.angle_beta   90.00
_cell.angle_gamma   90.00
#
_symmetry.space_group_name_H-M   'P 1'
#
loop_
_entity.id
_entity.type
_entity.pdbx_description
1 polymer ?
#
loop_
_entity_poly.entity_id
_entity_poly.type
_entity_poly.pdbx_seq_one_letter_code
_entity_poly.pdbx_strand_id
1 'polypeptide(L)'
;MRLARIPRLAAALTLAACGGADRANVAAPAAPQFAHVQDLQGTPDLIVDAKRLAVSWVIYDQNLPATFCSVQEGGVTPGLRRVLRFTVTTPNIGDADVFIGNPLDHVAANDGLFEFATCHNHFHFRHYATYELLSVDRTRLWRAAKRGFCMIDVTPWNDGVAPGSWVYRVCGTKTLPGNQGISVGYADTYNKHLGGQYFVLDGGDGQDPVPPGDYIIRITVNPPFAQSNKDVCPHLDSRGFCHMLLESNYDNNVAEVAITIPDRTGKTGFGPGSETSPDAEVLDDESRPDKP
;
A
#
# COMPACT_ATOMS: atom_id res chain seq x y z
N MET A 1 4.04 -18.74 93.20
CA MET A 1 3.21 -17.77 92.46
C MET A 1 4.11 -16.82 91.70
N ARG A 2 4.24 -16.98 90.38
CA ARG A 2 5.03 -16.08 89.52
C ARG A 2 4.07 -15.40 88.55
N LEU A 3 3.93 -14.08 88.69
CA LEU A 3 3.16 -13.23 87.79
C LEU A 3 3.87 -13.16 86.43
N ALA A 4 3.18 -13.58 85.36
CA ALA A 4 3.63 -13.39 83.99
C ALA A 4 3.24 -11.97 83.52
N ARG A 5 4.24 -11.21 83.08
CA ARG A 5 4.07 -9.88 82.45
C ARG A 5 3.68 -10.08 80.98
N ILE A 6 2.56 -9.50 80.56
CA ILE A 6 2.12 -9.45 79.16
C ILE A 6 2.74 -8.20 78.51
N PRO A 7 3.58 -8.32 77.46
CA PRO A 7 4.04 -7.14 76.72
C PRO A 7 2.98 -6.71 75.70
N ARG A 8 2.70 -5.41 75.69
CA ARG A 8 1.87 -4.73 74.69
C ARG A 8 2.62 -4.69 73.35
N LEU A 9 2.08 -5.33 72.31
CA LEU A 9 2.55 -5.17 70.93
C LEU A 9 2.06 -3.81 70.40
N ALA A 10 2.97 -2.90 70.09
CA ALA A 10 2.66 -1.71 69.31
C ALA A 10 2.54 -2.11 67.83
N ALA A 11 1.36 -1.90 67.24
CA ALA A 11 1.17 -2.10 65.81
C ALA A 11 1.85 -0.95 65.04
N ALA A 12 2.91 -1.26 64.32
CA ALA A 12 3.50 -0.35 63.33
C ALA A 12 2.65 -0.43 62.05
N LEU A 13 1.92 0.65 61.75
CA LEU A 13 1.28 0.84 60.45
C LEU A 13 2.38 1.10 59.42
N THR A 14 2.69 0.12 58.58
CA THR A 14 3.49 0.33 57.36
C THR A 14 2.58 0.92 56.28
N LEU A 15 2.70 2.22 56.02
CA LEU A 15 2.21 2.78 54.77
C LEU A 15 3.03 2.16 53.63
N ALA A 16 2.45 1.21 52.91
CA ALA A 16 2.95 0.80 51.62
C ALA A 16 2.77 1.98 50.65
N ALA A 17 3.80 2.81 50.52
CA ALA A 17 3.91 3.71 49.39
C ALA A 17 3.97 2.83 48.14
N CYS A 18 2.97 2.93 47.26
CA CYS A 18 3.07 2.40 45.91
C CYS A 18 4.19 3.16 45.19
N GLY A 19 5.43 2.68 45.35
CA GLY A 19 6.56 3.11 44.56
C GLY A 19 6.30 2.72 43.11
N GLY A 20 6.48 3.69 42.20
CA GLY A 20 6.31 3.52 40.76
C GLY A 20 7.34 2.55 40.16
N ALA A 21 7.12 1.27 40.36
CA ALA A 21 7.96 0.19 39.87
C ALA A 21 7.17 -0.76 38.97
N ASP A 22 6.46 -0.23 37.97
CA ASP A 22 5.90 -1.03 36.86
C ASP A 22 6.01 -0.31 35.49
N ARG A 23 6.90 0.68 35.37
CA ARG A 23 7.23 1.32 34.07
C ARG A 23 8.68 1.11 33.65
N ALA A 24 9.31 0.02 34.10
CA ALA A 24 10.67 -0.32 33.67
C ALA A 24 10.63 -1.24 32.45
N ASN A 25 11.08 -0.66 31.33
CA ASN A 25 11.66 -1.32 30.15
C ASN A 25 10.71 -2.09 29.22
N VAL A 26 9.72 -1.39 28.65
CA VAL A 26 9.39 -1.70 27.25
C VAL A 26 10.51 -1.11 26.42
N ALA A 27 11.42 -1.95 25.94
CA ALA A 27 12.42 -1.51 24.97
C ALA A 27 11.68 -0.89 23.78
N ALA A 28 12.13 0.28 23.33
CA ALA A 28 11.61 0.83 22.09
C ALA A 28 11.77 -0.23 20.98
N PRO A 29 10.75 -0.41 20.12
CA PRO A 29 10.86 -1.33 19.00
C PRO A 29 12.14 -1.01 18.21
N ALA A 30 12.85 -2.06 17.81
CA ALA A 30 14.09 -1.88 17.07
C ALA A 30 13.85 -1.05 15.80
N ALA A 31 14.83 -0.22 15.44
CA ALA A 31 14.82 0.45 14.16
C ALA A 31 14.70 -0.58 13.02
N PRO A 32 14.11 -0.21 11.87
CA PRO A 32 14.02 -1.11 10.73
C PRO A 32 15.41 -1.61 10.35
N GLN A 33 15.55 -2.91 10.12
CA GLN A 33 16.81 -3.48 9.64
C GLN A 33 16.89 -3.28 8.14
N PHE A 34 18.02 -2.77 7.65
CA PHE A 34 18.31 -2.60 6.23
C PHE A 34 19.40 -3.59 5.81
N ALA A 35 19.34 -4.09 4.58
CA ALA A 35 20.45 -4.90 4.06
C ALA A 35 21.62 -4.04 3.54
N HIS A 36 21.39 -2.75 3.26
CA HIS A 36 22.44 -1.77 2.99
C HIS A 36 21.98 -0.32 3.31
N VAL A 37 22.86 0.66 3.10
CA VAL A 37 22.56 2.09 3.31
C VAL A 37 21.74 2.63 2.14
N GLN A 38 20.72 3.43 2.45
CA GLN A 38 19.89 4.15 1.48
C GLN A 38 20.74 4.97 0.50
N ASP A 39 20.42 4.92 -0.79
CA ASP A 39 21.07 5.79 -1.79
C ASP A 39 20.20 7.03 -2.04
N LEU A 40 20.64 8.18 -1.51
CA LEU A 40 19.91 9.44 -1.63
C LEU A 40 20.62 10.45 -2.55
N GLN A 41 21.69 10.03 -3.25
CA GLN A 41 22.51 10.90 -4.09
C GLN A 41 22.09 10.81 -5.56
N GLY A 42 21.09 11.60 -5.93
CA GLY A 42 20.53 11.57 -7.29
C GLY A 42 19.06 11.97 -7.28
N THR A 43 18.29 11.42 -8.20
CA THR A 43 16.84 11.64 -8.28
C THR A 43 16.13 10.35 -8.70
N PRO A 44 15.08 9.93 -7.98
CA PRO A 44 14.27 8.78 -8.37
C PRO A 44 13.59 8.96 -9.74
N ASP A 45 13.12 7.88 -10.32
CA ASP A 45 12.31 7.90 -11.55
C ASP A 45 11.41 6.65 -11.54
N LEU A 46 10.11 6.83 -11.33
CA LEU A 46 9.13 5.75 -11.26
C LEU A 46 8.41 5.58 -12.58
N ILE A 47 8.46 4.36 -13.09
CA ILE A 47 7.64 3.95 -14.22
C ILE A 47 6.57 2.96 -13.77
N VAL A 48 5.62 2.67 -14.66
CA VAL A 48 4.74 1.52 -14.52
C VAL A 48 5.15 0.46 -15.54
N ASP A 49 5.37 -0.79 -15.09
CA ASP A 49 5.67 -1.89 -16.00
C ASP A 49 4.43 -2.31 -16.80
N ALA A 50 4.28 -1.67 -17.97
CA ALA A 50 3.21 -1.97 -18.92
C ALA A 50 3.24 -3.43 -19.42
N LYS A 51 4.42 -4.07 -19.49
CA LYS A 51 4.53 -5.47 -19.95
C LYS A 51 3.93 -6.40 -18.92
N ARG A 52 4.25 -6.20 -17.63
CA ARG A 52 3.65 -6.96 -16.53
C ARG A 52 2.14 -6.73 -16.44
N LEU A 53 1.70 -5.48 -16.57
CA LEU A 53 0.27 -5.14 -16.55
C LEU A 53 -0.48 -5.84 -17.70
N ALA A 54 0.08 -5.88 -18.91
CA ALA A 54 -0.53 -6.49 -20.09
C ALA A 54 -0.77 -8.00 -19.98
N VAL A 55 0.03 -8.69 -19.17
CA VAL A 55 0.00 -10.16 -19.05
C VAL A 55 -0.46 -10.67 -17.69
N SER A 56 -0.91 -9.78 -16.80
CA SER A 56 -1.34 -10.15 -15.45
C SER A 56 -2.62 -9.42 -15.04
N TRP A 57 -3.73 -9.82 -15.66
CA TRP A 57 -5.08 -9.40 -15.29
C TRP A 57 -6.11 -10.50 -15.54
N VAL A 58 -7.16 -10.54 -14.72
CA VAL A 58 -8.21 -11.57 -14.82
C VAL A 58 -9.55 -11.02 -14.36
N ILE A 59 -10.60 -11.40 -15.08
CA ILE A 59 -11.99 -11.05 -14.80
C ILE A 59 -12.73 -12.30 -14.35
N TYR A 60 -13.39 -12.24 -13.20
CA TYR A 60 -14.23 -13.33 -12.68
C TYR A 60 -15.18 -12.82 -11.61
N ASP A 61 -16.15 -13.65 -11.24
CA ASP A 61 -17.05 -13.37 -10.13
C ASP A 61 -16.42 -13.86 -8.83
N GLN A 62 -16.20 -12.96 -7.88
CA GLN A 62 -15.60 -13.24 -6.59
C GLN A 62 -16.58 -12.92 -5.47
N ASN A 63 -16.70 -13.82 -4.49
CA ASN A 63 -17.37 -13.46 -3.25
C ASN A 63 -16.46 -12.55 -2.42
N LEU A 64 -16.92 -11.33 -2.11
CA LEU A 64 -16.25 -10.35 -1.28
C LEU A 64 -16.99 -10.22 0.07
N PRO A 65 -16.58 -10.95 1.13
CA PRO A 65 -17.22 -10.87 2.44
C PRO A 65 -17.04 -9.50 3.08
N ALA A 66 -17.99 -9.11 3.94
CA ALA A 66 -17.92 -7.86 4.71
C ALA A 66 -16.67 -7.74 5.61
N THR A 67 -16.02 -8.86 5.90
CA THR A 67 -14.79 -8.93 6.71
C THR A 67 -13.53 -8.55 5.94
N PHE A 68 -13.58 -8.44 4.61
CA PHE A 68 -12.40 -8.02 3.85
C PHE A 68 -12.13 -6.53 4.04
N CYS A 69 -10.87 -6.20 4.30
CA CYS A 69 -10.42 -4.81 4.41
C CYS A 69 -10.67 -4.03 3.12
N SER A 70 -10.44 -4.68 1.97
CA SER A 70 -10.73 -4.10 0.66
C SER A 70 -12.19 -3.69 0.49
N VAL A 71 -13.12 -4.43 1.09
CA VAL A 71 -14.56 -4.12 1.10
C VAL A 71 -14.85 -2.92 1.99
N GLN A 72 -14.32 -2.90 3.22
CA GLN A 72 -14.56 -1.83 4.19
C GLN A 72 -13.95 -0.50 3.75
N GLU A 73 -12.69 -0.53 3.32
CA GLU A 73 -11.93 0.66 2.91
C GLU A 73 -12.34 1.15 1.52
N GLY A 74 -12.69 0.22 0.63
CA GLY A 74 -13.15 0.53 -0.73
C GLY A 74 -14.61 0.99 -0.80
N GLY A 75 -15.40 0.80 0.26
CA GLY A 75 -16.85 1.04 0.24
C GLY A 75 -17.59 0.08 -0.69
N VAL A 76 -17.07 -1.12 -0.90
CA VAL A 76 -17.67 -2.13 -1.79
C VAL A 76 -18.78 -2.84 -1.05
N THR A 77 -19.94 -2.97 -1.69
CA THR A 77 -21.07 -3.70 -1.11
C THR A 77 -20.69 -5.19 -1.00
N PRO A 78 -20.79 -5.83 0.18
CA PRO A 78 -20.44 -7.23 0.36
C PRO A 78 -21.24 -8.17 -0.57
N GLY A 79 -20.68 -9.35 -0.84
CA GLY A 79 -21.30 -10.43 -1.62
C GLY A 79 -20.56 -10.77 -2.90
N LEU A 80 -21.23 -11.51 -3.79
CA LEU A 80 -20.69 -11.87 -5.09
C LEU A 80 -20.56 -10.62 -5.97
N ARG A 81 -19.35 -10.35 -6.46
CA ARG A 81 -19.03 -9.22 -7.33
C ARG A 81 -18.30 -9.65 -8.58
N ARG A 82 -18.64 -9.04 -9.72
CA ARG A 82 -17.80 -9.14 -10.91
C ARG A 82 -16.62 -8.20 -10.77
N VAL A 83 -15.40 -8.75 -10.76
CA VAL A 83 -14.17 -7.97 -10.55
C VAL A 83 -13.20 -8.14 -11.72
N LEU A 84 -12.47 -7.07 -12.03
CA LEU A 84 -11.26 -7.10 -12.85
C LEU A 84 -10.06 -6.91 -11.91
N ARG A 85 -9.28 -7.97 -11.71
CA ARG A 85 -8.03 -7.96 -10.93
C ARG A 85 -6.82 -7.81 -11.84
N PHE A 86 -5.79 -7.10 -11.38
CA PHE A 86 -4.63 -6.77 -12.21
C PHE A 86 -3.38 -6.54 -11.34
N THR A 87 -2.20 -6.95 -11.84
CA THR A 87 -0.94 -6.67 -11.15
C THR A 87 -0.39 -5.31 -11.59
N VAL A 88 0.07 -4.51 -10.64
CA VAL A 88 0.82 -3.28 -10.90
C VAL A 88 2.21 -3.44 -10.33
N THR A 89 3.21 -3.15 -11.15
CA THR A 89 4.62 -3.11 -10.76
C THR A 89 5.16 -1.75 -11.13
N THR A 90 5.76 -1.07 -10.14
CA THR A 90 6.27 0.30 -10.26
C THR A 90 7.76 0.33 -9.93
N PRO A 91 8.64 0.10 -10.92
CA PRO A 91 10.08 0.17 -10.77
C PRO A 91 10.59 1.60 -10.52
N ASN A 92 11.62 1.71 -9.69
CA ASN A 92 12.50 2.88 -9.65
C ASN A 92 13.69 2.66 -10.61
N ILE A 93 13.69 3.42 -11.70
CA ILE A 93 14.72 3.44 -12.74
C ILE A 93 15.64 4.67 -12.65
N GLY A 94 15.50 5.47 -11.59
CA GLY A 94 16.34 6.64 -11.33
C GLY A 94 17.72 6.26 -10.81
N ASP A 95 18.50 7.27 -10.45
CA ASP A 95 19.85 7.11 -9.87
C ASP A 95 19.90 7.35 -8.35
N ALA A 96 18.73 7.45 -7.70
CA ALA A 96 18.58 7.45 -6.24
C ALA A 96 17.28 6.76 -5.81
N ASP A 97 17.22 6.33 -4.56
CA ASP A 97 16.07 5.71 -3.94
C ASP A 97 14.91 6.68 -3.82
N VAL A 98 13.68 6.19 -4.02
CA VAL A 98 12.52 6.85 -3.43
C VAL A 98 12.62 6.64 -1.93
N PHE A 99 12.88 7.71 -1.19
CA PHE A 99 12.96 7.69 0.26
C PHE A 99 11.79 8.47 0.88
N ILE A 100 10.93 7.76 1.60
CA ILE A 100 9.86 8.38 2.40
C ILE A 100 10.26 8.35 3.86
N GLY A 101 10.67 7.18 4.36
CA GLY A 101 11.10 7.00 5.75
C GLY A 101 9.99 6.42 6.62
N ASN A 102 10.04 6.73 7.92
CA ASN A 102 9.16 6.13 8.92
C ASN A 102 7.81 6.87 9.01
N PRO A 103 6.67 6.21 8.74
CA PRO A 103 5.36 6.87 8.78
C PRO A 103 5.00 7.52 10.12
N LEU A 104 5.51 6.99 11.24
CA LEU A 104 5.26 7.58 12.56
C LEU A 104 5.86 8.98 12.70
N ASP A 105 6.97 9.26 12.03
CA ASP A 105 7.62 10.57 12.07
C ASP A 105 6.78 11.59 11.27
N HIS A 106 6.22 11.19 10.13
CA HIS A 106 5.30 11.99 9.33
C HIS A 106 3.97 12.28 10.05
N VAL A 107 3.40 11.28 10.71
CA VAL A 107 2.20 11.47 11.55
C VAL A 107 2.48 12.41 12.72
N ALA A 108 3.64 12.29 13.37
CA ALA A 108 4.06 13.20 14.43
C ALA A 108 4.28 14.64 13.93
N ALA A 109 4.80 14.78 12.70
CA ALA A 109 4.96 16.07 12.03
C ALA A 109 3.64 16.66 11.51
N ASN A 110 2.58 15.84 11.41
CA ASN A 110 1.28 16.19 10.84
C ASN A 110 1.43 16.79 9.42
N ASP A 111 2.28 16.18 8.59
CA ASP A 111 2.54 16.62 7.22
C ASP A 111 1.51 16.11 6.20
N GLY A 112 0.61 15.24 6.63
CA GLY A 112 -0.49 14.76 5.80
C GLY A 112 -0.08 13.76 4.71
N LEU A 113 1.12 13.18 4.73
CA LEU A 113 1.56 12.20 3.73
C LEU A 113 0.93 10.81 3.91
N PHE A 114 0.62 10.45 5.16
CA PHE A 114 0.11 9.13 5.50
C PHE A 114 -1.32 9.14 6.00
N GLU A 115 -2.01 8.03 5.78
CA GLU A 115 -3.24 7.67 6.46
C GLU A 115 -3.15 6.28 7.08
N PHE A 116 -3.75 6.11 8.25
CA PHE A 116 -3.70 4.83 8.93
C PHE A 116 -4.84 3.93 8.47
N ALA A 117 -4.50 2.80 7.86
CA ALA A 117 -5.47 1.81 7.42
C ALA A 117 -5.82 0.88 8.59
N THR A 118 -7.01 1.07 9.14
CA THR A 118 -7.39 0.44 10.41
C THR A 118 -7.58 -1.06 10.30
N CYS A 119 -8.00 -1.57 9.13
CA CYS A 119 -8.38 -2.97 9.00
C CYS A 119 -7.19 -3.93 8.98
N HIS A 120 -6.07 -3.53 8.36
CA HIS A 120 -4.81 -4.28 8.29
C HIS A 120 -3.63 -3.62 9.03
N ASN A 121 -3.91 -2.57 9.81
CA ASN A 121 -3.03 -2.02 10.85
C ASN A 121 -1.67 -1.49 10.36
N HIS A 122 -1.60 -0.92 9.17
CA HIS A 122 -0.39 -0.24 8.66
C HIS A 122 -0.68 1.15 8.10
N PHE A 123 0.37 1.89 7.78
CA PHE A 123 0.27 3.21 7.17
C PHE A 123 0.27 3.15 5.65
N HIS A 124 -0.70 3.83 5.05
CA HIS A 124 -0.81 4.06 3.61
C HIS A 124 -0.27 5.44 3.24
N PHE A 125 0.66 5.48 2.31
CA PHE A 125 1.05 6.70 1.62
C PHE A 125 -0.07 7.17 0.69
N ARG A 126 -0.40 8.46 0.78
CA ARG A 126 -1.44 9.08 -0.05
C ARG A 126 -0.90 9.39 -1.44
N HIS A 127 -1.76 9.35 -2.46
CA HIS A 127 -1.43 9.70 -3.85
C HIS A 127 -0.23 8.95 -4.44
N TYR A 128 0.00 7.70 -4.03
CA TYR A 128 1.06 6.89 -4.65
C TYR A 128 0.74 6.49 -6.10
N ALA A 129 -0.45 5.95 -6.34
CA ALA A 129 -0.87 5.56 -7.68
C ALA A 129 -2.37 5.75 -7.88
N THR A 130 -2.75 6.02 -9.14
CA THR A 130 -4.14 6.11 -9.59
C THR A 130 -4.42 5.00 -10.59
N TYR A 131 -5.48 4.24 -10.31
CA TYR A 131 -5.94 3.14 -11.14
C TYR A 131 -7.27 3.49 -11.80
N GLU A 132 -7.24 3.56 -13.13
CA GLU A 132 -8.37 3.96 -13.96
C GLU A 132 -8.69 2.87 -14.98
N LEU A 133 -9.97 2.67 -15.24
CA LEU A 133 -10.48 1.91 -16.37
C LEU A 133 -11.20 2.90 -17.28
N LEU A 134 -10.82 2.96 -18.55
CA LEU A 134 -11.34 3.92 -19.52
C LEU A 134 -12.06 3.17 -20.64
N SER A 135 -13.19 3.69 -21.10
CA SER A 135 -13.73 3.28 -22.40
C SER A 135 -12.75 3.66 -23.52
N VAL A 136 -12.76 2.95 -24.66
CA VAL A 136 -11.83 3.22 -25.78
C VAL A 136 -11.95 4.65 -26.30
N ASP A 137 -13.16 5.20 -26.30
CA ASP A 137 -13.45 6.59 -26.68
C ASP A 137 -13.12 7.62 -25.59
N ARG A 138 -12.65 7.15 -24.41
CA ARG A 138 -12.29 7.93 -23.22
C ARG A 138 -13.45 8.78 -22.66
N THR A 139 -14.69 8.46 -22.98
CA THR A 139 -15.87 9.19 -22.48
C THR A 139 -16.33 8.72 -21.10
N ARG A 140 -15.97 7.50 -20.70
CA ARG A 140 -16.29 6.91 -19.40
C ARG A 140 -15.02 6.50 -18.67
N LEU A 141 -15.02 6.74 -17.36
CA LEU A 141 -13.91 6.46 -16.46
C LEU A 141 -14.44 5.84 -15.19
N TRP A 142 -13.82 4.73 -14.79
CA TRP A 142 -14.02 4.09 -13.49
C TRP A 142 -12.72 4.08 -12.72
N ARG A 143 -12.79 4.20 -11.39
CA ARG A 143 -11.62 4.11 -10.51
C ARG A 143 -11.64 2.80 -9.72
N ALA A 144 -10.47 2.24 -9.46
CA ALA A 144 -10.38 1.14 -8.51
C ALA A 144 -10.71 1.63 -7.09
N ALA A 145 -11.23 0.73 -6.25
CA ALA A 145 -11.59 1.05 -4.86
C ALA A 145 -10.36 1.15 -3.93
N LYS A 146 -9.13 0.98 -4.44
CA LYS A 146 -7.89 1.05 -3.66
C LYS A 146 -7.64 2.48 -3.17
N ARG A 147 -7.50 2.64 -1.85
CA ARG A 147 -7.35 3.97 -1.20
C ARG A 147 -5.92 4.31 -0.79
N GLY A 148 -5.06 3.32 -0.60
CA GLY A 148 -3.72 3.58 -0.11
C GLY A 148 -2.72 2.46 -0.37
N PHE A 149 -1.46 2.79 -0.14
CA PHE A 149 -0.31 2.00 -0.57
C PHE A 149 0.80 2.05 0.47
N CYS A 150 1.43 0.91 0.72
CA CYS A 150 2.73 0.85 1.37
C CYS A 150 3.81 0.62 0.31
N MET A 151 4.88 1.41 0.34
CA MET A 151 5.99 1.32 -0.62
C MET A 151 7.17 0.55 -0.02
N ILE A 152 7.50 -0.60 -0.63
CA ILE A 152 8.62 -1.46 -0.24
C ILE A 152 9.27 -2.12 -1.47
N ASP A 153 10.49 -2.61 -1.28
CA ASP A 153 11.24 -3.42 -2.24
C ASP A 153 10.62 -4.82 -2.36
N VAL A 154 9.71 -5.00 -3.32
CA VAL A 154 9.05 -6.29 -3.59
C VAL A 154 9.79 -7.05 -4.68
N THR A 155 9.90 -6.46 -5.87
CA THR A 155 10.40 -7.17 -7.06
C THR A 155 11.73 -6.58 -7.49
N PRO A 156 12.80 -7.38 -7.57
CA PRO A 156 14.04 -6.96 -8.23
C PRO A 156 13.75 -6.53 -9.67
N TRP A 157 14.19 -5.33 -10.04
CA TRP A 157 14.09 -4.79 -11.39
C TRP A 157 15.47 -4.70 -12.02
N ASN A 158 15.64 -5.35 -13.16
CA ASN A 158 16.93 -5.43 -13.86
C ASN A 158 16.75 -4.95 -15.30
N ASP A 159 17.24 -3.75 -15.59
CA ASP A 159 17.31 -3.21 -16.96
C ASP A 159 18.67 -3.43 -17.64
N GLY A 160 19.57 -4.20 -17.01
CA GLY A 160 20.97 -4.33 -17.41
C GLY A 160 21.94 -4.32 -16.22
N VAL A 161 21.47 -3.90 -15.03
CA VAL A 161 22.22 -3.92 -13.77
C VAL A 161 21.54 -4.85 -12.78
N ALA A 162 22.31 -5.78 -12.21
CA ALA A 162 21.80 -6.61 -11.12
C ALA A 162 21.46 -5.70 -9.93
N PRO A 163 20.24 -5.79 -9.38
CA PRO A 163 19.86 -4.91 -8.30
C PRO A 163 20.74 -5.15 -7.08
N GLY A 164 20.95 -4.07 -6.32
CA GLY A 164 21.62 -4.14 -5.02
C GLY A 164 20.84 -5.01 -4.03
N SER A 165 21.27 -5.02 -2.76
CA SER A 165 20.39 -5.58 -1.73
C SER A 165 19.15 -4.69 -1.56
N TRP A 166 18.20 -5.09 -0.73
CA TRP A 166 17.02 -4.27 -0.44
C TRP A 166 17.32 -3.26 0.68
N VAL A 167 16.50 -2.21 0.79
CA VAL A 167 16.50 -1.24 1.90
C VAL A 167 15.12 -1.12 2.53
N TYR A 168 14.05 -1.14 1.74
CA TYR A 168 12.69 -0.83 2.19
C TYR A 168 11.87 -2.11 2.27
N ARG A 169 11.53 -2.59 3.47
CA ARG A 169 10.80 -3.86 3.64
C ARG A 169 9.64 -3.84 4.62
N VAL A 170 9.47 -2.73 5.32
CA VAL A 170 8.57 -2.64 6.47
C VAL A 170 7.68 -1.42 6.30
N CYS A 171 6.37 -1.65 6.22
CA CYS A 171 5.39 -0.59 6.04
C CYS A 171 5.27 0.29 7.29
N GLY A 172 5.55 -0.29 8.46
CA GLY A 172 5.34 0.35 9.75
C GLY A 172 3.88 0.24 10.21
N THR A 173 3.70 0.21 11.53
CA THR A 173 2.40 0.18 12.20
C THR A 173 2.36 1.25 13.28
N LYS A 174 1.24 1.39 14.01
CA LYS A 174 1.17 2.32 15.16
C LYS A 174 2.22 2.07 16.24
N THR A 175 2.78 0.86 16.30
CA THR A 175 3.69 0.43 17.38
C THR A 175 5.02 -0.10 16.86
N LEU A 176 5.21 -0.20 15.54
CA LEU A 176 6.44 -0.68 14.91
C LEU A 176 6.91 0.36 13.90
N PRO A 177 8.16 0.87 14.01
CA PRO A 177 8.75 1.77 13.02
C PRO A 177 8.72 1.13 11.62
N GLY A 178 8.42 1.96 10.62
CA GLY A 178 8.56 1.58 9.21
C GLY A 178 9.82 2.14 8.57
N ASN A 179 10.02 1.81 7.30
CA ASN A 179 10.90 2.54 6.39
C ASN A 179 10.37 2.33 4.98
N GLN A 180 9.48 3.21 4.54
CA GLN A 180 8.88 3.12 3.22
C GLN A 180 9.75 3.82 2.18
N GLY A 181 9.78 3.24 0.99
CA GLY A 181 10.62 3.67 -0.13
C GLY A 181 10.75 2.59 -1.19
N ILE A 182 11.49 2.89 -2.25
CA ILE A 182 11.80 1.96 -3.35
C ILE A 182 13.26 2.18 -3.76
N SER A 183 14.07 1.15 -3.58
CA SER A 183 15.50 1.19 -3.89
C SER A 183 15.72 1.30 -5.41
N VAL A 184 16.85 1.89 -5.82
CA VAL A 184 17.28 1.79 -7.23
C VAL A 184 17.39 0.32 -7.65
N GLY A 185 16.78 -0.03 -8.79
CA GLY A 185 16.73 -1.41 -9.27
C GLY A 185 15.72 -2.29 -8.52
N TYR A 186 14.81 -1.72 -7.74
CA TYR A 186 13.66 -2.42 -7.21
C TYR A 186 12.36 -1.82 -7.72
N ALA A 187 11.30 -2.61 -7.60
CA ALA A 187 9.94 -2.20 -7.84
C ALA A 187 9.07 -2.56 -6.64
N ASP A 188 8.12 -1.68 -6.34
CA ASP A 188 6.98 -2.04 -5.53
C ASP A 188 5.95 -2.76 -6.41
N THR A 189 5.56 -3.97 -6.02
CA THR A 189 4.64 -4.81 -6.81
C THR A 189 3.41 -5.13 -5.99
N TYR A 190 2.27 -4.68 -6.52
CA TYR A 190 0.95 -5.08 -6.06
C TYR A 190 0.41 -6.20 -6.95
N ASN A 191 0.52 -7.43 -6.47
CA ASN A 191 -0.04 -8.60 -7.13
C ASN A 191 -1.58 -8.53 -7.26
N LYS A 192 -2.13 -8.99 -8.39
CA LYS A 192 -3.58 -9.02 -8.67
C LYS A 192 -4.45 -9.66 -7.57
N HIS A 193 -3.88 -10.56 -6.76
CA HIS A 193 -4.60 -11.23 -5.68
C HIS A 193 -4.62 -10.45 -4.36
N LEU A 194 -3.91 -9.33 -4.26
CA LEU A 194 -3.90 -8.49 -3.05
C LEU A 194 -5.25 -7.81 -2.80
N GLY A 195 -5.45 -7.52 -1.51
CA GLY A 195 -6.42 -6.56 -0.98
C GLY A 195 -6.63 -5.34 -1.85
N GLY A 196 -7.84 -5.17 -2.38
CA GLY A 196 -8.25 -3.94 -3.09
C GLY A 196 -7.62 -3.77 -4.47
N GLN A 197 -6.88 -4.77 -4.96
CA GLN A 197 -6.24 -4.75 -6.27
C GLN A 197 -7.22 -5.15 -7.38
N TYR A 198 -8.35 -4.44 -7.49
CA TYR A 198 -9.41 -4.71 -8.45
C TYR A 198 -10.27 -3.49 -8.81
N PHE A 199 -10.89 -3.55 -9.98
CA PHE A 199 -12.09 -2.77 -10.31
C PHE A 199 -13.34 -3.60 -10.02
N VAL A 200 -14.39 -2.98 -9.48
CA VAL A 200 -15.73 -3.57 -9.38
C VAL A 200 -16.50 -3.23 -10.65
N LEU A 201 -16.94 -4.25 -11.40
CA LEU A 201 -17.53 -4.05 -12.73
C LEU A 201 -19.07 -3.99 -12.69
N ASP A 202 -19.69 -4.40 -11.59
CA ASP A 202 -21.15 -4.50 -11.46
C ASP A 202 -21.81 -3.33 -10.73
N GLY A 203 -21.04 -2.29 -10.37
CA GLY A 203 -21.51 -1.12 -9.64
C GLY A 203 -21.67 -1.33 -8.13
N GLY A 204 -21.19 -2.47 -7.58
CA GLY A 204 -21.18 -2.71 -6.14
C GLY A 204 -20.36 -1.72 -5.32
N ASP A 205 -19.55 -0.87 -5.95
CA ASP A 205 -18.78 0.23 -5.37
C ASP A 205 -19.44 1.62 -5.53
N GLY A 206 -20.67 1.66 -6.07
CA GLY A 206 -21.42 2.90 -6.28
C GLY A 206 -21.10 3.63 -7.58
N GLN A 207 -20.23 3.08 -8.44
CA GLN A 207 -20.04 3.56 -9.82
C GLN A 207 -21.06 2.92 -10.77
N ASP A 208 -21.22 3.48 -11.97
CA ASP A 208 -22.04 2.83 -13.01
C ASP A 208 -21.48 1.43 -13.32
N PRO A 209 -22.32 0.42 -13.59
CA PRO A 209 -21.83 -0.86 -14.09
C PRO A 209 -21.02 -0.69 -15.38
N VAL A 210 -19.96 -1.48 -15.51
CA VAL A 210 -19.07 -1.55 -16.67
C VAL A 210 -19.65 -2.56 -17.67
N PRO A 211 -20.17 -2.13 -18.83
CA PRO A 211 -20.69 -3.06 -19.83
C PRO A 211 -19.58 -3.92 -20.47
N PRO A 212 -19.91 -5.06 -21.08
CA PRO A 212 -18.98 -5.77 -21.95
C PRO A 212 -18.50 -4.90 -23.11
N GLY A 213 -17.24 -5.06 -23.51
CA GLY A 213 -16.62 -4.28 -24.58
C GLY A 213 -15.11 -4.14 -24.42
N ASP A 214 -14.51 -3.30 -25.25
CA ASP A 214 -13.08 -2.99 -25.18
C ASP A 214 -12.83 -1.79 -24.28
N TYR A 215 -11.73 -1.85 -23.52
CA TYR A 215 -11.35 -0.85 -22.52
C TYR A 215 -9.85 -0.69 -22.44
N ILE A 216 -9.42 0.36 -21.73
CA ILE A 216 -8.02 0.62 -21.41
C ILE A 216 -7.89 0.62 -19.89
N ILE A 217 -7.05 -0.27 -19.35
CA ILE A 217 -6.53 -0.10 -17.98
C ILE A 217 -5.45 0.97 -18.05
N ARG A 218 -5.62 2.07 -17.31
CA ARG A 218 -4.64 3.14 -17.17
C ARG A 218 -4.16 3.21 -15.73
N ILE A 219 -2.86 3.11 -15.56
CA ILE A 219 -2.18 3.24 -14.27
C ILE A 219 -1.29 4.47 -14.33
N THR A 220 -1.38 5.34 -13.33
CA THR A 220 -0.47 6.47 -13.16
C THR A 220 0.20 6.36 -11.80
N VAL A 221 1.53 6.20 -11.76
CA VAL A 221 2.33 6.30 -10.52
C VAL A 221 2.66 7.77 -10.23
N ASN A 222 2.72 8.15 -8.95
CA ASN A 222 2.90 9.53 -8.48
C ASN A 222 2.11 10.57 -9.32
N PRO A 223 0.78 10.40 -9.44
CA PRO A 223 -0.05 11.21 -10.33
C PRO A 223 0.04 12.71 -10.02
N PRO A 224 0.02 13.57 -11.05
CA PRO A 224 -0.04 15.01 -10.85
C PRO A 224 -1.38 15.41 -10.24
N PHE A 225 -1.36 16.40 -9.34
CA PHE A 225 -2.57 17.04 -8.83
C PHE A 225 -2.44 18.56 -8.84
N ALA A 226 -3.57 19.24 -9.00
CA ALA A 226 -3.61 20.69 -8.91
C ALA A 226 -3.38 21.11 -7.46
N GLN A 227 -2.53 22.12 -7.25
CA GLN A 227 -2.31 22.65 -5.92
C GLN A 227 -3.63 23.13 -5.31
N SER A 228 -3.92 22.68 -4.10
CA SER A 228 -5.11 23.06 -3.34
C SER A 228 -4.69 23.48 -1.92
N ASN A 229 -5.49 24.31 -1.26
CA ASN A 229 -5.22 24.69 0.14
C ASN A 229 -5.34 23.51 1.13
N LYS A 230 -5.78 22.34 0.67
CA LYS A 230 -6.04 21.16 1.50
C LYS A 230 -4.94 20.11 1.39
N ASP A 231 -4.15 20.13 0.32
CA ASP A 231 -3.19 19.10 0.01
C ASP A 231 -1.77 19.67 0.10
N VAL A 232 -0.86 18.91 0.68
CA VAL A 232 0.56 19.26 0.62
C VAL A 232 1.07 19.14 -0.81
N CYS A 233 1.99 20.03 -1.20
CA CYS A 233 2.63 20.03 -2.52
C CYS A 233 4.15 19.93 -2.32
N PRO A 234 4.69 18.73 -2.03
CA PRO A 234 6.12 18.57 -1.76
C PRO A 234 6.98 18.93 -2.97
N HIS A 235 6.53 18.58 -4.18
CA HIS A 235 7.25 18.80 -5.43
C HIS A 235 6.34 19.42 -6.48
N LEU A 236 6.82 20.46 -7.16
CA LEU A 236 6.09 21.16 -8.23
C LEU A 236 6.81 20.91 -9.56
N ASP A 237 6.10 20.38 -10.55
CA ASP A 237 6.63 20.17 -11.88
C ASP A 237 6.69 21.47 -12.71
N SER A 238 7.34 21.40 -13.87
CA SER A 238 7.48 22.56 -14.77
C SER A 238 6.16 23.07 -15.37
N ARG A 239 5.09 22.28 -15.28
CA ARG A 239 3.73 22.59 -15.76
C ARG A 239 2.85 23.15 -14.63
N GLY A 240 3.35 23.23 -13.41
CA GLY A 240 2.63 23.73 -12.24
C GLY A 240 1.75 22.69 -11.54
N PHE A 241 1.97 21.39 -11.78
CA PHE A 241 1.31 20.32 -11.04
C PHE A 241 2.15 19.88 -9.85
N CYS A 242 1.47 19.55 -8.76
CA CYS A 242 2.07 18.99 -7.57
C CYS A 242 2.24 17.48 -7.71
N HIS A 243 3.32 16.97 -7.13
CA HIS A 243 3.64 15.56 -7.01
C HIS A 243 4.05 15.26 -5.56
N MET A 244 3.71 14.07 -5.07
CA MET A 244 4.08 13.66 -3.72
C MET A 244 5.53 13.23 -3.62
N LEU A 245 6.07 12.66 -4.71
CA LEU A 245 7.45 12.18 -4.78
C LEU A 245 8.25 13.02 -5.77
N LEU A 246 9.51 13.27 -5.44
CA LEU A 246 10.48 13.86 -6.36
C LEU A 246 10.87 12.82 -7.40
N GLU A 247 10.82 13.19 -8.67
CA GLU A 247 11.30 12.35 -9.76
C GLU A 247 12.07 13.17 -10.80
N SER A 248 12.99 12.53 -11.50
CA SER A 248 13.76 13.13 -12.58
C SER A 248 12.93 13.30 -13.85
N ASN A 249 11.88 12.49 -14.00
CA ASN A 249 10.97 12.50 -15.12
C ASN A 249 9.55 12.16 -14.61
N TYR A 250 8.55 12.97 -14.99
CA TYR A 250 7.14 12.70 -14.67
C TYR A 250 6.34 12.26 -15.90
N ASP A 251 6.93 12.27 -17.10
CA ASP A 251 6.24 11.99 -18.36
C ASP A 251 6.15 10.48 -18.68
N ASN A 252 6.87 9.65 -17.94
CA ASN A 252 6.91 8.19 -18.02
C ASN A 252 6.10 7.48 -16.92
N ASN A 253 5.39 8.25 -16.09
CA ASN A 253 4.61 7.75 -14.94
C ASN A 253 3.32 7.01 -15.32
N VAL A 254 3.00 6.88 -16.61
CA VAL A 254 1.73 6.33 -17.10
C VAL A 254 1.95 5.07 -17.92
N ALA A 255 1.19 4.02 -17.63
CA ALA A 255 1.01 2.87 -18.51
C ALA A 255 -0.47 2.70 -18.88
N GLU A 256 -0.72 2.36 -20.15
CA GLU A 256 -2.05 2.03 -20.68
C GLU A 256 -2.00 0.65 -21.34
N VAL A 257 -2.96 -0.21 -21.02
CA VAL A 257 -3.11 -1.57 -21.59
C VAL A 257 -4.53 -1.76 -22.07
N ALA A 258 -4.68 -2.15 -23.34
CA ALA A 258 -5.98 -2.51 -23.91
C ALA A 258 -6.43 -3.89 -23.42
N ILE A 259 -7.69 -4.00 -23.03
CA ILE A 259 -8.33 -5.24 -22.59
C ILE A 259 -9.73 -5.36 -23.20
N THR A 260 -10.27 -6.58 -23.18
CA THR A 260 -11.68 -6.84 -23.48
C THR A 260 -12.36 -7.36 -22.21
N ILE A 261 -13.50 -6.76 -21.86
CA ILE A 261 -14.38 -7.24 -20.80
C ILE A 261 -15.48 -8.09 -21.45
N PRO A 262 -15.56 -9.39 -21.15
CA PRO A 262 -16.54 -10.26 -21.78
C PRO A 262 -17.92 -10.14 -21.11
N ASP A 263 -18.97 -10.52 -21.84
CA ASP A 263 -20.32 -10.67 -21.27
C ASP A 263 -20.37 -11.76 -20.18
N ARG A 264 -19.57 -12.82 -20.36
CA ARG A 264 -19.47 -13.95 -19.43
C ARG A 264 -18.03 -14.38 -19.26
N THR A 265 -17.69 -14.77 -18.05
CA THR A 265 -16.39 -15.35 -17.72
C THR A 265 -16.45 -16.88 -17.75
N GLY A 266 -15.33 -17.53 -18.06
CA GLY A 266 -15.20 -18.97 -17.89
C GLY A 266 -15.10 -19.36 -16.41
N LYS A 267 -15.00 -20.67 -16.12
CA LYS A 267 -14.89 -21.19 -14.74
C LYS A 267 -13.69 -20.62 -13.96
N THR A 268 -12.60 -20.31 -14.66
CA THR A 268 -11.36 -19.78 -14.06
C THR A 268 -11.17 -18.29 -14.34
N GLY A 269 -12.20 -17.62 -14.85
CA GLY A 269 -12.14 -16.22 -15.28
C GLY A 269 -11.81 -16.04 -16.76
N PHE A 270 -11.53 -14.79 -17.14
CA PHE A 270 -11.14 -14.37 -18.48
C PHE A 270 -9.95 -13.40 -18.40
N GLY A 271 -8.93 -13.60 -19.22
CA GLY A 271 -7.75 -12.74 -19.28
C GLY A 271 -6.42 -13.47 -18.99
N PRO A 272 -5.29 -12.84 -19.31
CA PRO A 272 -3.95 -13.35 -19.04
C PRO A 272 -3.70 -13.41 -17.53
N GLY A 273 -3.74 -14.63 -16.99
CA GLY A 273 -3.67 -14.85 -15.55
C GLY A 273 -4.87 -15.61 -14.98
N SER A 274 -5.80 -16.08 -15.82
CA SER A 274 -6.88 -17.02 -15.48
C SER A 274 -6.42 -18.47 -15.26
N GLU A 275 -5.11 -18.71 -15.23
CA GLU A 275 -4.49 -20.03 -15.03
C GLU A 275 -4.63 -20.53 -13.59
N THR A 276 -4.73 -19.59 -12.64
CA THR A 276 -4.91 -19.85 -11.21
C THR A 276 -6.24 -19.24 -10.76
N SER A 277 -7.09 -20.02 -10.08
CA SER A 277 -8.32 -19.51 -9.44
C SER A 277 -7.96 -18.93 -8.07
N PRO A 278 -8.12 -17.62 -7.83
CA PRO A 278 -8.03 -17.08 -6.48
C PRO A 278 -9.41 -17.07 -5.82
N ASP A 279 -9.70 -18.12 -5.06
CA ASP A 279 -10.88 -18.15 -4.20
C ASP A 279 -10.67 -17.33 -2.91
N ALA A 280 -9.45 -16.83 -2.67
CA ALA A 280 -9.09 -16.00 -1.53
C ALA A 280 -8.31 -14.74 -1.95
N GLU A 281 -8.58 -13.63 -1.27
CA GLU A 281 -7.80 -12.40 -1.36
C GLU A 281 -6.59 -12.52 -0.42
N VAL A 282 -5.39 -12.16 -0.91
CA VAL A 282 -4.18 -12.06 -0.11
C VAL A 282 -4.26 -10.77 0.69
N LEU A 283 -3.96 -10.84 2.00
CA LEU A 283 -3.94 -9.67 2.85
C LEU A 283 -2.97 -8.64 2.26
N ASP A 284 -3.42 -7.39 2.16
CA ASP A 284 -2.55 -6.30 1.77
C ASP A 284 -1.66 -5.96 2.97
N ASP A 285 -0.51 -6.62 3.13
CA ASP A 285 0.49 -6.36 4.16
C ASP A 285 1.93 -6.39 3.61
N GLU A 286 2.93 -6.26 4.48
CA GLU A 286 4.36 -6.26 4.13
C GLU A 286 4.92 -7.65 3.72
N SER A 287 4.14 -8.71 3.87
CA SER A 287 4.47 -10.10 3.50
C SER A 287 3.94 -10.43 2.11
N ARG A 288 4.28 -9.58 1.13
CA ARG A 288 3.86 -9.72 -0.27
C ARG A 288 4.31 -11.07 -0.86
N PRO A 289 3.47 -11.77 -1.64
CA PRO A 289 3.84 -13.06 -2.25
C PRO A 289 5.07 -13.01 -3.16
N ASP A 290 5.31 -11.85 -3.79
CA ASP A 290 6.39 -11.65 -4.76
C ASP A 290 7.68 -11.13 -4.10
N LYS A 291 7.70 -10.94 -2.77
CA LYS A 291 8.86 -10.47 -2.00
C LYS A 291 9.86 -11.63 -1.83
N PRO A 292 11.13 -11.50 -2.25
CA PRO A 292 12.14 -12.53 -2.08
C PRO A 292 12.59 -12.68 -0.63
#